data_AF-A0A0G4L5Y5-F1
#
_entry.id   AF-A0A0G4L5Y5-F1
#
_cell.length_a   1.000
_cell.length_b   1.000
_cell.length_c   1.000
_cell.angle_alpha   90.00
_cell.angle_beta   90.00
_cell.angle_gamma   90.00
#
_symmetry.space_group_name_H-M   'P 1'
#
loop_
_entity.id
_entity.type
_entity.pdbx_description
1 polymer ?
#
loop_
_entity_poly.entity_id
_entity_poly.type
_entity_poly.pdbx_seq_one_letter_code
_entity_poly.pdbx_strand_id
1 'polypeptide(L)'
;MANEACPPESDEWVGLLEDTRDPDEGWSLLVCRYICKACSLISTIFPMVCEGLFDEARRHYHSLLEQVSALEHECLRWMAQAAPEELAPSSHTHFFWNIWRSARLKLHNLFFMLANLVLHTPMHRISQSAEIFDSFMLEATKDRCLAIVATAAQETIDSIPVSLGGRSPEFATATYASWFEGMSQISPLSHVYTTRTVPKHLRNTARLALLAIGKERGILQAFKTRPGAVQYAAEAAVGISLDDTMENVTEVT
;
A
#
# COMPACT_ATOMS: atom_id res chain seq x y z
N MET A 1 14.40 2.34 -0.53
CA MET A 1 13.80 2.59 0.80
C MET A 1 14.01 1.32 1.60
N ALA A 2 14.68 1.41 2.75
CA ALA A 2 14.69 0.31 3.69
C ALA A 2 13.26 0.16 4.25
N ASN A 3 12.73 -1.06 4.25
CA ASN A 3 11.44 -1.36 4.88
C ASN A 3 11.71 -1.59 6.37
N GLU A 4 11.94 -0.51 7.09
CA GLU A 4 12.21 -0.53 8.52
C GLU A 4 10.91 -0.40 9.31
N ALA A 5 10.86 -1.05 10.47
CA ALA A 5 9.80 -0.83 11.43
C ALA A 5 9.83 0.64 11.91
N CYS A 6 8.68 1.15 12.35
CA CYS A 6 8.66 2.43 13.04
C CYS A 6 9.45 2.32 14.36
N PRO A 7 10.09 3.41 14.82
CA PRO A 7 10.73 3.44 16.14
C PRO A 7 9.75 2.99 17.22
N PRO A 8 10.18 2.20 18.23
CA PRO A 8 9.30 1.67 19.26
C PRO A 8 8.57 2.78 20.05
N GLU A 9 9.15 3.97 20.14
CA GLU A 9 8.55 5.15 20.78
C GLU A 9 7.34 5.70 20.00
N SER A 10 7.15 5.31 18.73
CA SER A 10 6.05 5.80 17.89
C SER A 10 4.69 5.42 18.47
N ASP A 11 4.55 4.20 19.00
CA ASP A 11 3.30 3.75 19.63
C ASP A 11 3.01 4.53 20.92
N GLU A 12 4.03 4.83 21.72
CA GLU A 12 3.91 5.67 22.91
C GLU A 12 3.47 7.09 22.56
N TRP A 13 4.08 7.69 21.53
CA TRP A 13 3.73 9.04 21.10
C TRP A 13 2.32 9.13 20.56
N VAL A 14 1.88 8.15 19.77
CA VAL A 14 0.52 8.13 19.25
C VAL A 14 -0.50 7.84 20.37
N GLY A 15 -0.11 7.09 21.40
CA GLY A 15 -0.91 6.89 22.61
C GLY A 15 -1.11 8.18 23.40
N LEU A 16 -0.05 8.96 23.62
CA LEU A 16 -0.12 10.24 24.33
C LEU A 16 -1.03 11.26 23.66
N LEU A 17 -1.12 11.22 22.32
CA LEU A 17 -1.99 12.11 21.56
C LEU A 17 -3.48 11.75 21.67
N GLU A 18 -3.84 10.53 22.09
CA GLU A 18 -5.25 10.17 22.30
C GLU A 18 -5.88 10.96 23.43
N ASP A 19 -5.13 11.10 24.53
CA ASP A 19 -5.59 11.73 25.76
C ASP A 19 -5.80 13.24 25.58
N THR A 20 -5.18 13.82 24.56
CA THR A 20 -5.26 15.26 24.25
C THR A 20 -5.90 15.56 22.89
N ARG A 21 -6.54 14.57 22.24
CA ARG A 21 -6.98 14.72 20.85
C ARG A 21 -8.03 15.82 20.70
N ASP A 22 -7.89 16.61 19.66
CA ASP A 22 -9.01 17.40 19.15
C ASP A 22 -10.05 16.44 18.52
N PRO A 23 -11.36 16.68 18.67
CA PRO A 23 -12.40 15.91 17.98
C PRO A 23 -12.14 15.68 16.47
N ASP A 24 -11.49 16.63 15.79
CA ASP A 24 -11.23 16.55 14.34
C ASP A 24 -9.98 15.71 13.97
N GLU A 25 -9.19 15.27 14.95
CA GLU A 25 -7.95 14.51 14.75
C GLU A 25 -8.13 12.98 14.77
N GLY A 26 -9.38 12.51 14.93
CA GLY A 26 -9.67 11.08 15.03
C GLY A 26 -9.12 10.26 13.85
N TRP A 27 -9.29 10.76 12.62
CA TRP A 27 -8.83 10.07 11.42
C TRP A 27 -7.31 10.04 11.30
N SER A 28 -6.63 11.16 11.54
CA SER A 28 -5.17 11.25 11.41
C SER A 28 -4.46 10.36 12.42
N LEU A 29 -4.94 10.31 13.67
CA LEU A 29 -4.41 9.42 14.70
C LEU A 29 -4.59 7.94 14.35
N LEU A 30 -5.77 7.55 13.85
CA LEU A 30 -6.01 6.19 13.41
C LEU A 30 -5.06 5.79 12.27
N VAL A 31 -4.88 6.67 11.28
CA VAL A 31 -3.97 6.41 10.16
C VAL A 31 -2.52 6.30 10.64
N CYS A 32 -2.08 7.16 11.57
CA CYS A 32 -0.75 7.05 12.18
C CYS A 32 -0.52 5.67 12.83
N ARG A 33 -1.47 5.18 13.63
CA ARG A 33 -1.38 3.81 14.20
C ARG A 33 -1.35 2.74 13.14
N TYR A 34 -2.21 2.88 12.14
CA TYR A 34 -2.27 1.92 11.05
C TYR A 34 -0.92 1.80 10.35
N ILE A 35 -0.29 2.94 10.03
CA ILE A 35 1.02 2.98 9.39
C ILE A 35 2.09 2.36 10.29
N CYS A 36 2.11 2.66 11.59
CA CYS A 36 3.12 2.10 12.51
C CYS A 36 3.05 0.56 12.55
N LYS A 37 1.84 0.02 12.71
CA LYS A 37 1.58 -1.43 12.69
C LYS A 37 1.88 -2.04 11.31
N ALA A 38 1.44 -1.39 10.23
CA ALA A 38 1.69 -1.84 8.87
C ALA A 38 3.18 -1.86 8.52
N CYS A 39 3.95 -0.83 8.89
CA CYS A 39 5.41 -0.78 8.69
C CYS A 39 6.11 -1.93 9.42
N SER A 40 5.71 -2.23 10.65
CA SER A 40 6.22 -3.37 11.42
C SER A 40 5.94 -4.69 10.71
N LEU A 41 4.70 -4.92 10.26
CA LEU A 41 4.33 -6.11 9.49
C LEU A 41 5.08 -6.20 8.15
N ILE A 42 5.19 -5.09 7.42
CA ILE A 42 5.93 -5.00 6.16
C ILE A 42 7.41 -5.33 6.38
N SER A 43 8.04 -4.81 7.44
CA SER A 43 9.44 -5.08 7.75
C SER A 43 9.72 -6.56 8.02
N THR A 44 8.73 -7.27 8.57
CA THR A 44 8.79 -8.72 8.80
C THR A 44 8.54 -9.52 7.52
N ILE A 45 7.52 -9.17 6.73
CA ILE A 45 7.10 -9.94 5.56
C ILE A 45 8.07 -9.74 4.37
N PHE A 46 8.57 -8.52 4.20
CA PHE A 46 9.39 -8.14 3.05
C PHE A 46 10.62 -9.05 2.81
N PRO A 47 11.51 -9.30 3.79
CA PRO A 47 12.65 -10.19 3.58
C PRO A 47 12.20 -11.61 3.20
N MET A 48 11.12 -12.12 3.79
CA MET A 48 10.61 -13.45 3.46
C MET A 48 10.25 -13.60 1.97
N VAL A 49 9.54 -12.61 1.41
CA VAL A 49 9.10 -12.66 0.00
C VAL A 49 10.21 -12.28 -0.99
N CYS A 50 11.19 -11.48 -0.57
CA CYS A 50 12.34 -11.13 -1.40
C CYS A 50 13.36 -12.26 -1.48
N GLU A 51 13.69 -12.87 -0.34
CA GLU A 51 14.76 -13.88 -0.23
C GLU A 51 14.23 -15.31 -0.34
N GLY A 52 12.90 -15.50 -0.34
CA GLY A 52 12.29 -16.83 -0.41
C GLY A 52 12.49 -17.63 0.87
N LEU A 53 12.27 -17.00 2.04
CA LEU A 53 12.43 -17.64 3.35
C LEU A 53 11.23 -18.54 3.66
N PHE A 54 11.11 -19.67 2.96
CA PHE A 54 9.96 -20.58 3.03
C PHE A 54 9.65 -21.06 4.46
N ASP A 55 10.68 -21.44 5.22
CA ASP A 55 10.50 -22.01 6.55
C ASP A 55 9.97 -20.96 7.55
N GLU A 56 10.43 -19.71 7.42
CA GLU A 56 9.93 -18.59 8.21
C GLU A 56 8.52 -18.18 7.79
N ALA A 57 8.29 -18.05 6.48
CA ALA A 57 6.99 -17.71 5.93
C ALA A 57 5.91 -18.68 6.42
N ARG A 58 6.18 -19.99 6.36
CA ARG A 58 5.26 -21.02 6.86
C ARG A 58 5.05 -20.92 8.36
N ARG A 59 6.13 -20.82 9.14
CA ARG A 59 6.06 -20.77 10.61
C ARG A 59 5.25 -19.57 11.12
N HIS A 60 5.34 -18.44 10.44
CA HIS A 60 4.72 -17.19 10.88
C HIS A 60 3.41 -16.86 10.16
N TYR A 61 3.02 -17.61 9.13
CA TYR A 61 1.89 -17.27 8.25
C TYR A 61 0.60 -16.96 9.01
N HIS A 62 0.15 -17.88 9.87
CA HIS A 62 -1.12 -17.72 10.59
C HIS A 62 -1.09 -16.52 11.55
N SER A 63 0.00 -16.35 12.29
CA SER A 63 0.16 -15.20 13.19
C SER A 63 0.18 -13.87 12.42
N LEU A 64 0.84 -13.82 11.25
CA LEU A 64 0.85 -12.63 10.41
C LEU A 64 -0.53 -12.36 9.78
N LEU A 65 -1.27 -13.41 9.37
CA LEU A 65 -2.63 -13.30 8.85
C LEU A 65 -3.58 -12.70 9.90
N GLU A 66 -3.49 -13.19 11.14
CA GLU A 66 -4.28 -12.68 12.27
C GLU A 66 -3.97 -11.20 12.52
N GLN A 67 -2.69 -10.82 12.56
CA GLN A 67 -2.28 -9.43 12.79
C GLN A 67 -2.75 -8.48 11.67
N VAL A 68 -2.59 -8.87 10.39
CA VAL A 68 -3.08 -8.09 9.24
C VAL A 68 -4.60 -7.98 9.28
N SER A 69 -5.30 -9.07 9.62
CA SER A 69 -6.76 -9.07 9.69
C SER A 69 -7.29 -8.21 10.83
N ALA A 70 -6.65 -8.27 12.00
CA ALA A 70 -6.97 -7.44 13.15
C ALA A 70 -6.77 -5.95 12.84
N LEU A 71 -5.65 -5.61 12.19
CA LEU A 71 -5.33 -4.24 11.78
C LEU A 71 -6.38 -3.66 10.82
N GLU A 72 -6.77 -4.42 9.79
CA GLU A 72 -7.85 -4.00 8.87
C GLU A 72 -9.18 -3.83 9.61
N HIS A 73 -9.51 -4.78 10.47
CA HIS A 73 -10.78 -4.77 11.17
C HIS A 73 -10.90 -3.62 12.18
N GLU A 74 -9.81 -3.27 12.87
CA GLU A 74 -9.73 -2.09 13.75
C GLU A 74 -10.05 -0.81 12.99
N CYS A 75 -9.39 -0.57 11.85
CA CYS A 75 -9.62 0.60 11.01
C CYS A 75 -11.06 0.66 10.48
N LEU A 76 -11.56 -0.44 9.90
CA LEU A 76 -12.91 -0.47 9.31
C LEU A 76 -14.00 -0.30 10.36
N ARG A 77 -13.80 -0.87 11.56
CA ARG A 77 -14.72 -0.70 12.68
C ARG A 77 -14.77 0.75 13.14
N TRP A 78 -13.62 1.41 13.27
CA TRP A 78 -13.56 2.82 13.63
C TRP A 78 -14.26 3.69 12.57
N MET A 79 -13.97 3.47 11.28
CA MET A 79 -14.61 4.20 10.18
C MET A 79 -16.13 4.05 10.17
N ALA A 80 -16.66 2.89 10.57
CA ALA A 80 -18.10 2.65 10.66
C ALA A 80 -18.78 3.37 11.83
N GLN A 81 -18.00 3.80 12.83
CA GLN A 81 -18.47 4.47 14.06
C GLN A 81 -18.16 5.96 14.08
N ALA A 82 -17.24 6.42 13.22
CA ALA A 82 -16.81 7.81 13.13
C ALA A 82 -17.99 8.74 12.80
N ALA A 83 -17.99 9.91 13.42
CA ALA A 83 -18.95 10.95 13.10
C ALA A 83 -18.68 11.48 11.67
N PRO A 84 -19.71 11.94 10.93
CA PRO A 84 -19.52 12.48 9.58
C PRO A 84 -18.48 13.60 9.49
N GLU A 85 -18.37 14.40 10.56
CA GLU A 85 -17.41 15.50 10.67
C GLU A 85 -15.96 15.01 10.72
N GLU A 86 -15.68 13.87 11.39
CA GLU A 86 -14.34 13.26 11.48
C GLU A 86 -13.83 12.72 10.12
N LEU A 87 -14.75 12.51 9.17
CA LEU A 87 -14.46 12.03 7.82
C LEU A 87 -14.66 13.12 6.76
N ALA A 88 -14.97 14.35 7.16
CA ALA A 88 -15.28 15.43 6.23
C ALA A 88 -14.08 15.72 5.30
N PRO A 89 -14.33 15.95 3.99
CA PRO A 89 -13.26 16.24 3.05
C PRO A 89 -12.54 17.54 3.38
N SER A 90 -11.22 17.45 3.55
CA SER A 90 -10.31 18.58 3.71
C SER A 90 -8.94 18.21 3.13
N SER A 91 -8.06 19.18 2.90
CA SER A 91 -6.69 18.91 2.47
C SER A 91 -5.93 18.03 3.48
N HIS A 92 -6.20 18.20 4.78
CA HIS A 92 -5.65 17.39 5.86
C HIS A 92 -6.16 15.96 5.77
N THR A 93 -7.48 15.74 5.77
CA THR A 93 -8.07 14.39 5.74
C THR A 93 -7.71 13.64 4.45
N HIS A 94 -7.64 14.34 3.31
CA HIS A 94 -7.22 13.78 2.02
C HIS A 94 -5.78 13.25 2.04
N PHE A 95 -4.85 13.99 2.66
CA PHE A 95 -3.47 13.53 2.84
C PHE A 95 -3.42 12.19 3.60
N PHE A 96 -4.13 12.09 4.72
CA PHE A 96 -4.18 10.87 5.52
C PHE A 96 -4.88 9.71 4.79
N TRP A 97 -5.93 10.00 4.02
CA TRP A 97 -6.54 8.99 3.13
C TRP A 97 -5.54 8.38 2.17
N ASN A 98 -4.71 9.19 1.53
CA ASN A 98 -3.77 8.70 0.54
C ASN A 98 -2.62 7.92 1.18
N ILE A 99 -2.15 8.32 2.36
CA ILE A 99 -1.13 7.56 3.06
C ILE A 99 -1.69 6.21 3.52
N TRP A 100 -2.90 6.20 4.07
CA TRP A 100 -3.57 4.95 4.49
C TRP A 100 -3.73 3.99 3.31
N ARG A 101 -4.28 4.45 2.18
CA ARG A 101 -4.43 3.64 0.94
C ARG A 101 -3.09 3.10 0.46
N SER A 102 -2.06 3.92 0.50
CA SER A 102 -0.69 3.56 0.13
C SER A 102 -0.10 2.45 1.03
N ALA A 103 -0.22 2.60 2.35
CA ALA A 103 0.24 1.60 3.31
C ALA A 103 -0.55 0.29 3.16
N ARG A 104 -1.87 0.38 3.01
CA ARG A 104 -2.78 -0.73 2.80
C ARG A 104 -2.46 -1.49 1.52
N LEU A 105 -2.29 -0.80 0.40
CA LEU A 105 -1.90 -1.38 -0.88
C LEU A 105 -0.59 -2.16 -0.76
N LYS A 106 0.43 -1.56 -0.14
CA LYS A 106 1.75 -2.19 0.04
C LYS A 106 1.68 -3.44 0.92
N LEU A 107 0.99 -3.34 2.07
CA LEU A 107 0.83 -4.45 3.01
C LEU A 107 0.12 -5.65 2.36
N HIS A 108 -1.02 -5.43 1.71
CA HIS A 108 -1.79 -6.51 1.09
C HIS A 108 -1.12 -7.09 -0.15
N ASN A 109 -0.37 -6.29 -0.91
CA ASN A 109 0.49 -6.83 -1.98
C ASN A 109 1.57 -7.77 -1.43
N LEU A 110 2.24 -7.38 -0.35
CA LEU A 110 3.25 -8.24 0.29
C LEU A 110 2.63 -9.50 0.89
N PHE A 111 1.44 -9.38 1.47
CA PHE A 111 0.71 -10.52 2.04
C PHE A 111 0.25 -11.51 0.97
N PHE A 112 -0.21 -11.03 -0.19
CA PHE A 112 -0.47 -11.87 -1.37
C PHE A 112 0.78 -12.67 -1.77
N MET A 113 1.94 -12.01 -1.84
CA MET A 113 3.21 -12.68 -2.19
C MET A 113 3.66 -13.68 -1.12
N LEU A 114 3.39 -13.40 0.17
CA LEU A 114 3.63 -14.35 1.26
C LEU A 114 2.76 -15.59 1.13
N ALA A 115 1.46 -15.43 0.84
CA ALA A 115 0.54 -16.55 0.61
C ALA A 115 0.98 -17.40 -0.59
N ASN A 116 1.44 -16.77 -1.68
CA ASN A 116 2.06 -17.45 -2.81
C ASN A 116 3.30 -18.26 -2.40
N LEU A 117 4.20 -17.66 -1.61
CA LEU A 117 5.41 -18.33 -1.14
C LEU A 117 5.10 -19.58 -0.30
N VAL A 118 4.09 -19.49 0.57
CA VAL A 118 3.61 -20.64 1.37
C VAL A 118 2.97 -21.70 0.48
N LEU A 119 2.10 -21.31 -0.44
CA LEU A 119 1.40 -22.21 -1.36
C LEU A 119 2.37 -22.98 -2.27
N HIS A 120 3.39 -22.31 -2.78
CA HIS A 120 4.37 -22.86 -3.72
C HIS A 120 5.65 -23.33 -3.02
N THR A 121 5.58 -23.68 -1.73
CA THR A 121 6.72 -24.27 -1.01
C THR A 121 7.24 -25.52 -1.74
N PRO A 122 8.54 -25.60 -2.07
CA PRO A 122 9.09 -26.77 -2.72
C PRO A 122 8.89 -28.06 -1.90
N MET A 123 8.48 -29.16 -2.56
CA MET A 123 8.17 -30.44 -1.89
C MET A 123 9.30 -30.95 -0.99
N HIS A 124 10.57 -30.74 -1.35
CA HIS A 124 11.73 -31.18 -0.56
C HIS A 124 11.90 -30.41 0.77
N ARG A 125 11.24 -29.26 0.92
CA ARG A 125 11.21 -28.47 2.17
C ARG A 125 10.01 -28.79 3.05
N ILE A 126 9.02 -29.50 2.52
CA ILE A 126 7.86 -29.94 3.30
C ILE A 126 8.30 -31.14 4.16
N SER A 127 8.75 -30.83 5.38
CA SER A 127 9.05 -31.86 6.38
C SER A 127 7.78 -32.60 6.80
N GLN A 128 7.89 -33.85 7.24
CA GLN A 128 6.75 -34.66 7.68
C GLN A 128 5.99 -34.07 8.89
N SER A 129 6.62 -33.16 9.64
CA SER A 129 6.03 -32.42 10.76
C SER A 129 5.56 -31.01 10.38
N ALA A 130 5.59 -30.64 9.11
CA ALA A 130 5.22 -29.30 8.67
C ALA A 130 3.70 -29.13 8.67
N GLU A 131 3.24 -27.99 9.16
CA GLU A 131 1.84 -27.58 9.14
C GLU A 131 1.25 -27.71 7.72
N ILE A 132 0.14 -28.42 7.60
CA ILE A 132 -0.54 -28.61 6.32
C ILE A 132 -1.43 -27.39 6.10
N PHE A 133 -1.10 -26.59 5.09
CA PHE A 133 -1.92 -25.47 4.70
C PHE A 133 -3.03 -25.92 3.77
N ASP A 134 -4.26 -25.49 4.06
CA ASP A 134 -5.37 -25.66 3.14
C ASP A 134 -5.19 -24.71 1.94
N SER A 135 -4.95 -25.28 0.77
CA SER A 135 -4.82 -24.56 -0.49
C SER A 135 -6.02 -23.66 -0.77
N PHE A 136 -7.23 -24.10 -0.43
CA PHE A 136 -8.44 -23.31 -0.62
C PHE A 136 -8.42 -22.02 0.20
N MET A 137 -7.97 -22.10 1.46
CA MET A 137 -7.86 -20.94 2.34
C MET A 137 -6.74 -19.97 1.90
N LEU A 138 -5.64 -20.49 1.38
CA LEU A 138 -4.56 -19.67 0.81
C LEU A 138 -5.05 -18.92 -0.44
N GLU A 139 -5.76 -19.59 -1.35
CA GLU A 139 -6.32 -18.94 -2.54
C GLU A 139 -7.38 -17.89 -2.18
N ALA A 140 -8.29 -18.19 -1.24
CA ALA A 140 -9.26 -17.21 -0.76
C ALA A 140 -8.59 -15.97 -0.13
N THR A 141 -7.46 -16.17 0.56
CA THR A 141 -6.67 -15.06 1.12
C THR A 141 -6.04 -14.22 0.01
N LYS A 142 -5.47 -14.87 -1.02
CA LYS A 142 -4.90 -14.21 -2.19
C LYS A 142 -5.94 -13.36 -2.92
N ASP A 143 -7.12 -13.90 -3.18
CA ASP A 143 -8.22 -13.18 -3.83
C ASP A 143 -8.64 -11.94 -3.02
N ARG A 144 -8.74 -12.07 -1.70
CA ARG A 144 -9.04 -10.94 -0.81
C ARG A 144 -7.96 -9.87 -0.86
N CYS A 145 -6.69 -10.24 -0.82
CA CYS A 145 -5.58 -9.29 -0.92
C CYS A 145 -5.59 -8.56 -2.27
N LEU A 146 -5.83 -9.27 -3.38
CA LEU A 146 -5.95 -8.66 -4.71
C LEU A 146 -7.13 -7.68 -4.80
N ALA A 147 -8.29 -8.04 -4.22
CA ALA A 147 -9.45 -7.15 -4.16
C ALA A 147 -9.13 -5.86 -3.39
N ILE A 148 -8.48 -5.96 -2.23
CA ILE A 148 -8.07 -4.80 -1.43
C ILE A 148 -7.05 -3.93 -2.18
N VAL A 149 -6.06 -4.54 -2.84
CA VAL A 149 -5.07 -3.82 -3.65
C VAL A 149 -5.75 -3.07 -4.81
N ALA A 150 -6.68 -3.72 -5.51
CA ALA A 150 -7.41 -3.11 -6.62
C ALA A 150 -8.28 -1.93 -6.13
N THR A 151 -9.01 -2.10 -5.03
CA THR A 151 -9.83 -1.02 -4.44
C THR A 151 -8.96 0.15 -3.98
N ALA A 152 -7.89 -0.09 -3.21
CA ALA A 152 -7.01 0.98 -2.74
C ALA A 152 -6.33 1.73 -3.90
N ALA A 153 -5.96 1.02 -4.98
CA ALA A 153 -5.42 1.63 -6.19
C ALA A 153 -6.47 2.49 -6.91
N GLN A 154 -7.69 1.99 -7.07
CA GLN A 154 -8.79 2.71 -7.71
C GLN A 154 -9.11 4.00 -6.94
N GLU A 155 -9.28 3.91 -5.62
CA GLU A 155 -9.53 5.07 -4.77
C GLU A 155 -8.38 6.09 -4.82
N THR A 156 -7.14 5.62 -4.92
CA THR A 156 -5.98 6.52 -5.10
C THR A 156 -6.08 7.29 -6.43
N ILE A 157 -6.43 6.61 -7.52
CA ILE A 157 -6.63 7.26 -8.83
C ILE A 157 -7.80 8.25 -8.80
N ASP A 158 -8.92 7.87 -8.18
CA ASP A 158 -10.10 8.72 -8.09
C ASP A 158 -9.87 9.94 -7.19
N SER A 159 -8.93 9.84 -6.25
CA SER A 159 -8.54 10.93 -5.37
C SER A 159 -7.62 11.98 -6.02
N ILE A 160 -7.14 11.76 -7.25
CA ILE A 160 -6.26 12.70 -7.95
C ILE A 160 -7.01 14.04 -8.15
N PRO A 161 -6.47 15.16 -7.64
CA PRO A 161 -7.03 16.50 -7.84
C PRO A 161 -7.23 16.85 -9.32
N VAL A 162 -8.31 17.58 -9.64
CA VAL A 162 -8.53 18.14 -10.99
C VAL A 162 -7.36 19.01 -11.44
N SER A 163 -6.73 19.73 -10.50
CA SER A 163 -5.51 20.52 -10.72
C SER A 163 -4.35 19.70 -11.31
N LEU A 164 -4.36 18.38 -11.16
CA LEU A 164 -3.34 17.44 -11.65
C LEU A 164 -3.84 16.54 -12.79
N GLY A 165 -4.95 16.91 -13.42
CA GLY A 165 -5.57 16.13 -14.51
C GLY A 165 -6.45 14.96 -14.03
N GLY A 166 -6.76 14.92 -12.73
CA GLY A 166 -7.68 13.94 -12.15
C GLY A 166 -9.16 14.33 -12.26
N ARG A 167 -10.00 13.58 -11.55
CA ARG A 167 -11.46 13.79 -11.52
C ARG A 167 -12.00 14.09 -10.13
N SER A 168 -11.14 14.29 -9.12
CA SER A 168 -11.59 14.54 -7.75
C SER A 168 -12.38 15.86 -7.67
N PRO A 169 -13.70 15.80 -7.36
CA PRO A 169 -14.57 16.98 -7.35
C PRO A 169 -14.22 17.97 -6.24
N GLU A 170 -13.42 17.56 -5.26
CA GLU A 170 -13.09 18.32 -4.04
C GLU A 170 -12.08 19.46 -4.27
N PHE A 171 -11.40 19.51 -5.43
CA PHE A 171 -10.27 20.43 -5.69
C PHE A 171 -10.47 21.35 -6.90
N ALA A 172 -11.70 21.62 -7.33
CA ALA A 172 -11.95 22.44 -8.51
C ALA A 172 -11.51 23.93 -8.40
N THR A 173 -11.17 24.43 -7.20
CA THR A 173 -11.01 25.87 -6.93
C THR A 173 -9.67 26.32 -6.32
N ALA A 174 -8.71 25.42 -6.02
CA ALA A 174 -7.50 25.79 -5.27
C ALA A 174 -6.35 26.29 -6.18
N THR A 175 -5.95 27.55 -6.05
CA THR A 175 -4.97 28.23 -6.93
C THR A 175 -3.54 28.32 -6.37
N TYR A 176 -3.28 27.95 -5.11
CA TYR A 176 -1.93 27.89 -4.52
C TYR A 176 -1.58 26.56 -3.82
N ALA A 177 -2.56 25.65 -3.66
CA ALA A 177 -2.38 24.33 -3.05
C ALA A 177 -1.75 23.27 -3.99
N SER A 178 -1.59 23.60 -5.28
CA SER A 178 -1.22 22.64 -6.34
C SER A 178 0.15 21.95 -6.17
N TRP A 179 1.13 22.59 -5.54
CA TRP A 179 2.45 21.97 -5.33
C TRP A 179 2.42 20.96 -4.19
N PHE A 180 1.83 21.31 -3.04
CA PHE A 180 1.67 20.39 -1.91
C PHE A 180 0.75 19.22 -2.30
N GLU A 181 -0.34 19.50 -3.01
CA GLU A 181 -1.18 18.48 -3.64
C GLU A 181 -0.33 17.53 -4.50
N GLY A 182 0.46 18.07 -5.44
CA GLY A 182 1.36 17.27 -6.27
C GLY A 182 2.33 16.40 -5.45
N MET A 183 2.97 16.98 -4.43
CA MET A 183 3.88 16.24 -3.55
C MET A 183 3.18 15.12 -2.78
N SER A 184 1.99 15.39 -2.22
CA SER A 184 1.21 14.40 -1.47
C SER A 184 0.78 13.21 -2.32
N GLN A 185 0.63 13.42 -3.64
CA GLN A 185 0.24 12.38 -4.59
C GLN A 185 1.42 11.50 -5.07
N ILE A 186 2.67 11.92 -4.89
CA ILE A 186 3.81 11.16 -5.43
C ILE A 186 3.88 9.77 -4.81
N SER A 187 3.98 9.67 -3.49
CA SER A 187 4.09 8.36 -2.83
C SER A 187 2.95 7.38 -3.16
N PRO A 188 1.65 7.76 -3.04
CA PRO A 188 0.56 6.84 -3.33
C PRO A 188 0.52 6.45 -4.82
N LEU A 189 0.71 7.39 -5.75
CA LEU A 189 0.77 7.07 -7.19
C LEU A 189 1.99 6.21 -7.53
N SER A 190 3.13 6.43 -6.87
CA SER A 190 4.31 5.59 -7.04
C SER A 190 4.05 4.15 -6.62
N HIS A 191 3.33 3.93 -5.52
CA HIS A 191 2.97 2.58 -5.10
C HIS A 191 1.99 1.92 -6.07
N VAL A 192 0.99 2.64 -6.56
CA VAL A 192 0.07 2.13 -7.61
C VAL A 192 0.86 1.76 -8.87
N TYR A 193 1.74 2.64 -9.35
CA TYR A 193 2.52 2.43 -10.57
C TYR A 193 3.48 1.23 -10.46
N THR A 194 4.16 1.06 -9.32
CA THR A 194 5.22 0.05 -9.16
C THR A 194 4.71 -1.32 -8.72
N THR A 195 3.53 -1.40 -8.12
CA THR A 195 2.96 -2.65 -7.60
C THR A 195 2.36 -3.49 -8.72
N ARG A 196 2.94 -4.66 -9.00
CA ARG A 196 2.56 -5.48 -10.17
C ARG A 196 1.20 -6.19 -10.03
N THR A 197 0.70 -6.37 -8.82
CA THR A 197 -0.65 -6.93 -8.57
C THR A 197 -1.77 -5.93 -8.84
N VAL A 198 -1.45 -4.63 -9.00
CA VAL A 198 -2.42 -3.62 -9.41
C VAL A 198 -2.79 -3.82 -10.89
N PRO A 199 -4.09 -3.73 -11.25
CA PRO A 199 -4.54 -3.79 -12.64
C PRO A 199 -3.78 -2.83 -13.58
N LYS A 200 -3.37 -3.32 -14.75
CA LYS A 200 -2.55 -2.58 -15.73
C LYS A 200 -3.08 -1.18 -16.04
N HIS A 201 -4.39 -1.04 -16.22
CA HIS A 201 -5.01 0.25 -16.55
C HIS A 201 -4.80 1.29 -15.43
N LEU A 202 -4.89 0.90 -14.15
CA LEU A 202 -4.63 1.80 -13.02
C LEU A 202 -3.15 2.17 -12.91
N ARG A 203 -2.25 1.22 -13.17
CA ARG A 203 -0.80 1.48 -13.21
C ARG A 203 -0.44 2.49 -14.30
N ASN A 204 -1.07 2.37 -15.47
CA ASN A 204 -0.89 3.31 -16.58
C ASN A 204 -1.43 4.70 -16.21
N THR A 205 -2.61 4.79 -15.58
CA THR A 205 -3.15 6.07 -15.10
C THR A 205 -2.22 6.71 -14.06
N ALA A 206 -1.72 5.95 -13.10
CA ALA A 206 -0.77 6.43 -12.11
C ALA A 206 0.53 6.94 -12.76
N ARG A 207 1.06 6.23 -13.76
CA ARG A 207 2.22 6.68 -14.54
C ARG A 207 1.95 8.01 -15.23
N LEU A 208 0.81 8.16 -15.90
CA LEU A 208 0.45 9.41 -16.58
C LEU A 208 0.30 10.57 -15.59
N ALA A 209 -0.31 10.33 -14.43
CA ALA A 209 -0.43 11.33 -13.37
C ALA A 209 0.94 11.75 -12.81
N LEU A 210 1.85 10.80 -12.55
CA LEU A 210 3.23 11.10 -12.13
C LEU A 210 3.99 11.91 -13.20
N LEU A 211 3.81 11.60 -14.48
CA LEU A 211 4.40 12.37 -15.58
C LEU A 211 3.84 13.80 -15.63
N ALA A 212 2.54 13.98 -15.45
CA ALA A 212 1.90 15.30 -15.40
C ALA A 212 2.42 16.12 -14.21
N ILE A 213 2.48 15.52 -13.01
CA ILE A 213 3.05 16.16 -11.81
C ILE A 213 4.50 16.60 -12.07
N GLY A 214 5.33 15.73 -12.64
CA GLY A 214 6.73 16.05 -12.91
C GLY A 214 6.90 17.16 -13.96
N LYS A 215 6.14 17.11 -15.06
CA LYS A 215 6.26 18.05 -16.19
C LYS A 215 5.61 19.40 -15.90
N GLU A 216 4.39 19.40 -15.37
CA GLU A 216 3.57 20.61 -15.24
C GLU A 216 3.82 21.34 -13.92
N ARG A 217 4.23 20.61 -12.86
CA ARG A 217 4.50 21.20 -11.53
C ARG A 217 5.99 21.28 -11.19
N GLY A 218 6.87 20.76 -12.05
CA GLY A 218 8.32 20.79 -11.85
C GLY A 218 8.81 19.92 -10.69
N ILE A 219 8.02 18.93 -10.25
CA ILE A 219 8.38 18.05 -9.12
C ILE A 219 9.14 16.83 -9.64
N LEU A 220 10.46 16.96 -9.76
CA LEU A 220 11.34 15.95 -10.36
C LEU A 220 11.31 14.58 -9.65
N GLN A 221 10.92 14.55 -8.38
CA GLN A 221 10.73 13.33 -7.59
C GLN A 221 9.73 12.38 -8.25
N ALA A 222 8.72 12.89 -8.97
CA ALA A 222 7.73 12.06 -9.66
C ALA A 222 8.36 11.16 -10.74
N PHE A 223 9.45 11.61 -11.37
CA PHE A 223 10.18 10.84 -12.40
C PHE A 223 11.12 9.77 -11.84
N LYS A 224 11.42 9.79 -10.53
CA LYS A 224 12.34 8.80 -9.93
C LYS A 224 11.71 7.43 -9.75
N THR A 225 10.39 7.34 -9.86
CA THR A 225 9.64 6.09 -9.67
C THR A 225 9.87 5.14 -10.84
N ARG A 226 10.37 3.94 -10.56
CA ARG A 226 10.62 2.91 -11.58
C ARG A 226 10.02 1.56 -11.17
N PRO A 227 9.18 0.92 -12.00
CA PRO A 227 8.68 -0.42 -11.73
C PRO A 227 9.83 -1.42 -11.85
N GLY A 228 9.77 -2.50 -11.07
CA GLY A 228 10.76 -3.59 -11.14
C GLY A 228 12.10 -3.33 -10.44
N ALA A 229 12.22 -2.26 -9.66
CA ALA A 229 13.41 -2.03 -8.83
C ALA A 229 13.59 -3.09 -7.72
N VAL A 230 12.49 -3.70 -7.27
CA VAL A 230 12.49 -4.78 -6.28
C VAL A 230 12.31 -6.11 -7.01
N GLN A 231 13.20 -7.06 -6.72
CA GLN A 231 13.08 -8.45 -7.15
C GLN A 231 12.49 -9.27 -6.00
N TYR A 232 11.60 -10.20 -6.34
CA TYR A 232 10.95 -11.12 -5.41
C TYR A 232 11.34 -12.55 -5.78
N ALA A 233 11.28 -13.46 -4.81
CA ALA A 233 11.44 -14.89 -5.07
C ALA A 233 10.42 -15.36 -6.11
N ALA A 234 10.82 -16.30 -6.98
CA ALA A 234 10.00 -16.74 -8.10
C ALA A 234 8.64 -17.29 -7.63
N GLU A 235 8.65 -18.04 -6.53
CA GLU A 235 7.48 -18.65 -5.89
C GLU A 235 6.54 -17.59 -5.32
N ALA A 236 7.06 -16.48 -4.78
CA ALA A 236 6.26 -15.37 -4.29
C ALA A 236 5.57 -14.59 -5.43
N ALA A 237 6.21 -14.57 -6.62
CA ALA A 237 5.73 -13.86 -7.80
C ALA A 237 4.81 -14.66 -8.72
N VAL A 238 4.43 -15.89 -8.36
CA VAL A 238 3.55 -16.74 -9.18
C VAL A 238 2.21 -16.05 -9.46
N GLY A 239 1.76 -16.08 -10.72
CA GLY A 239 0.51 -15.44 -11.15
C GLY A 239 0.56 -13.91 -11.27
N ILE A 240 1.68 -13.28 -10.92
CA ILE A 240 1.88 -11.84 -11.14
C ILE A 240 2.34 -11.62 -12.59
N SER A 241 1.59 -10.84 -13.35
CA SER A 241 1.97 -10.51 -14.73
C SER A 241 3.32 -9.77 -14.75
N LEU A 242 4.27 -10.32 -15.51
CA LEU A 242 5.52 -9.66 -15.90
C LEU A 242 5.21 -8.61 -16.98
N ASP A 243 4.50 -7.55 -16.63
CA ASP A 243 4.07 -6.56 -17.62
C ASP A 243 5.17 -5.52 -17.89
N ASP A 244 5.52 -5.40 -19.18
CA ASP A 244 6.55 -4.55 -19.80
C ASP A 244 6.21 -3.05 -19.79
N THR A 245 5.94 -2.46 -18.63
CA THR A 245 5.82 -0.98 -18.53
C THR A 245 7.14 -0.24 -18.83
N MET A 246 8.18 -0.97 -19.24
CA MET A 246 9.46 -0.50 -19.77
C MET A 246 9.49 -0.34 -21.30
N GLU A 247 8.39 -0.58 -22.03
CA GLU A 247 8.36 -0.26 -23.47
C GLU A 247 8.61 1.25 -23.68
N ASN A 248 9.83 1.51 -24.17
CA ASN A 248 10.39 2.73 -24.76
C ASN A 248 10.33 4.00 -23.91
N VAL A 249 11.32 4.16 -23.03
CA VAL A 249 11.98 5.46 -22.85
C VAL A 249 12.87 5.68 -24.09
N THR A 250 12.27 5.96 -25.23
CA THR A 250 13.00 6.67 -26.28
C THR A 250 13.02 8.14 -25.88
N GLU A 251 14.24 8.61 -25.70
CA GLU A 251 14.68 9.99 -25.51
C GLU A 251 13.69 11.01 -26.08
N VAL A 252 13.10 11.82 -25.20
CA VAL A 252 12.62 13.14 -25.59
C VAL A 252 13.79 14.08 -25.30
N THR A 253 14.65 14.22 -26.31
CA THR A 253 15.54 15.38 -26.48
C THR A 253 14.73 16.66 -26.65
#